data_AF-A0A7C3PIT5-F1
#
_entry.id   AF-A0A7C3PIT5-F1
#
_cell.length_a   1.000
_cell.length_b   1.000
_cell.length_c   1.000
_cell.angle_alpha   90.00
_cell.angle_beta   90.00
_cell.angle_gamma   90.00
#
_symmetry.space_group_name_H-M   'P 1'
#
loop_
_entity.id
_entity.type
_entity.pdbx_description
1 polymer ?
#
loop_
_entity_poly.entity_id
_entity_poly.type
_entity_poly.pdbx_seq_one_letter_code
_entity_poly.pdbx_strand_id
1 'polypeptide(L)'
;MQTDFLSQPSICHLLKTVPVQLLRRGNEIGYGWAIAQKIAALNRVSAQVAAQHLLPLIHHSLADSEFPTWLSVPAHVLPHLQVTAGETGLIRLVLTDIAIAGWCEWVLQIPGEFFAKPVPAKGELSPTLEFRLQHSHARCCSLLHLAQREGRLLNLQTATGYYQWVESQPVAWLDPAQILLLQHPSETQLIRVLFHGIHSWQASAPITFQQRVKIADSLATAFQNFHRDRPLWVNCSAQAQKIQLAQLALLTLTQNVLYGVLSSLAIAAPAEL
;
A
#
# COMPACT_ATOMS: atom_id res chain seq x y z
N MET A 1 24.95 34.21 -2.41
CA MET A 1 25.71 33.16 -1.68
C MET A 1 24.77 31.97 -1.41
N GLN A 2 24.26 31.32 -2.47
CA GLN A 2 23.06 30.46 -2.38
C GLN A 2 23.16 29.15 -3.20
N THR A 3 24.29 28.89 -3.85
CA THR A 3 24.42 27.80 -4.84
C THR A 3 25.30 26.63 -4.41
N ASP A 4 26.01 26.70 -3.27
CA ASP A 4 26.95 25.64 -2.84
C ASP A 4 26.42 24.69 -1.75
N PHE A 5 25.16 24.85 -1.32
CA PHE A 5 24.61 24.02 -0.26
C PHE A 5 24.33 22.58 -0.71
N LEU A 6 24.15 22.32 -2.02
CA LEU A 6 23.61 21.06 -2.54
C LEU A 6 24.57 20.31 -3.49
N SER A 7 25.61 20.99 -3.99
CA SER A 7 26.66 20.44 -4.85
C SER A 7 27.72 19.63 -4.08
N GLN A 8 27.58 19.49 -2.76
CA GLN A 8 28.49 18.68 -1.97
C GLN A 8 28.23 17.18 -2.21
N PRO A 9 29.25 16.38 -2.59
CA PRO A 9 29.11 14.94 -2.83
C PRO A 9 28.52 14.19 -1.61
N SER A 10 28.70 14.73 -0.41
CA SER A 10 28.12 14.24 0.85
C SER A 10 26.59 14.23 0.85
N ILE A 11 25.93 15.17 0.16
CA ILE A 11 24.46 15.28 0.13
C ILE A 11 23.85 14.29 -0.85
N CYS A 12 24.45 14.11 -2.02
CA CYS A 12 24.08 13.06 -2.95
C CYS A 12 24.18 11.67 -2.33
N HIS A 13 25.19 11.44 -1.49
CA HIS A 13 25.31 10.21 -0.71
C HIS A 13 24.21 10.09 0.36
N LEU A 14 23.87 11.17 1.07
CA LEU A 14 22.79 11.17 2.07
C LEU A 14 21.41 10.89 1.47
N LEU A 15 21.11 11.44 0.29
CA LEU A 15 19.86 11.15 -0.44
C LEU A 15 19.68 9.65 -0.72
N LYS A 16 20.78 8.92 -0.90
CA LYS A 16 20.78 7.47 -1.14
C LYS A 16 20.82 6.62 0.13
N THR A 17 21.28 7.17 1.25
CA THR A 17 21.58 6.40 2.47
C THR A 17 20.65 6.66 3.65
N VAL A 18 19.90 7.75 3.63
CA VAL A 18 18.93 8.04 4.70
C VAL A 18 17.61 7.37 4.36
N PRO A 19 17.23 6.27 5.04
CA PRO A 19 15.99 5.59 4.74
C PRO A 19 14.80 6.45 5.16
N VAL A 20 13.70 6.32 4.44
CA VAL A 20 12.41 6.79 4.92
C VAL A 20 11.79 5.81 5.89
N GLN A 21 10.82 6.31 6.64
CA GLN A 21 9.98 5.52 7.50
C GLN A 21 8.53 5.71 7.09
N LEU A 22 7.73 4.64 7.14
CA LEU A 22 6.29 4.75 6.96
C LEU A 22 5.68 5.69 8.01
N LEU A 23 4.72 6.52 7.59
CA LEU A 23 3.92 7.33 8.49
C LEU A 23 3.00 6.41 9.30
N ARG A 24 3.29 6.26 10.60
CA ARG A 24 2.52 5.37 11.49
C ARG A 24 1.36 6.06 12.23
N ARG A 25 1.27 7.39 12.16
CA ARG A 25 0.31 8.20 12.92
C ARG A 25 -0.52 9.06 11.97
N GLY A 26 -1.83 9.10 12.20
CA GLY A 26 -2.79 9.84 11.36
C GLY A 26 -3.45 8.97 10.30
N ASN A 27 -4.32 9.58 9.49
CA ASN A 27 -5.02 8.91 8.38
C ASN A 27 -4.25 8.97 7.06
N GLU A 28 -3.09 9.61 7.05
CA GLU A 28 -2.24 9.72 5.87
C GLU A 28 -1.54 8.40 5.55
N ILE A 29 -1.37 8.15 4.26
CA ILE A 29 -0.57 7.05 3.71
C ILE A 29 0.68 7.67 3.11
N GLY A 30 1.87 7.23 3.53
CA GLY A 30 3.10 7.79 2.99
C GLY A 30 4.31 7.58 3.86
N TYR A 31 5.30 8.45 3.66
CA TYR A 31 6.63 8.34 4.22
C TYR A 31 7.06 9.61 4.95
N GLY A 32 7.81 9.44 6.02
CA GLY A 32 8.58 10.48 6.71
C GLY A 32 10.07 10.32 6.43
N TRP A 33 10.73 11.43 6.10
CA TRP A 33 12.14 11.47 5.76
C TRP A 33 12.89 12.49 6.63
N ALA A 34 13.75 11.96 7.50
CA ALA A 34 14.56 12.76 8.43
C ALA A 34 15.84 13.33 7.80
N ILE A 35 15.92 13.40 6.46
CA ILE A 35 17.14 13.83 5.77
C ILE A 35 17.53 15.28 6.08
N ALA A 36 16.54 16.17 6.17
CA ALA A 36 16.77 17.57 6.50
C ALA A 36 17.41 17.73 7.89
N GLN A 37 17.06 16.89 8.85
CA GLN A 37 17.69 16.89 10.19
C GLN A 37 19.16 16.47 10.13
N LYS A 38 19.49 15.46 9.32
CA LYS A 38 20.88 15.03 9.13
C LYS A 38 21.71 16.09 8.39
N ILE A 39 21.16 16.70 7.35
CA ILE A 39 21.83 17.77 6.61
C ILE A 39 22.02 19.02 7.49
N ALA A 40 21.02 19.35 8.31
CA ALA A 40 21.11 20.43 9.28
C ALA A 40 22.23 20.20 10.30
N ALA A 41 22.36 18.99 10.84
CA ALA A 41 23.42 18.63 11.77
C ALA A 41 24.82 18.80 11.15
N LEU A 42 25.00 18.44 9.87
CA LEU A 42 26.27 18.58 9.17
C LEU A 42 26.64 20.03 8.83
N ASN A 43 25.65 20.83 8.44
CA ASN A 43 25.87 22.20 7.96
C ASN A 43 25.64 23.27 9.03
N ARG A 44 25.32 22.88 10.27
CA ARG A 44 25.01 23.77 11.39
C ARG A 44 23.91 24.80 11.07
N VAL A 45 22.92 24.39 10.27
CA VAL A 45 21.70 25.17 9.97
C VAL A 45 20.51 24.57 10.72
N SER A 46 19.38 25.27 10.77
CA SER A 46 18.16 24.68 11.33
C SER A 46 17.60 23.61 10.39
N ALA A 47 16.97 22.58 10.96
CA ALA A 47 16.34 21.50 10.18
C ALA A 47 15.21 22.02 9.27
N GLN A 48 14.51 23.07 9.70
CA GLN A 48 13.48 23.74 8.90
C GLN A 48 14.06 24.42 7.65
N VAL A 49 15.18 25.15 7.81
CA VAL A 49 15.87 25.79 6.67
C VAL A 49 16.40 24.74 5.71
N ALA A 50 17.02 23.68 6.21
CA ALA A 50 17.46 22.56 5.38
C ALA A 50 16.29 21.92 4.62
N ALA A 51 15.14 21.71 5.27
CA ALA A 51 13.96 21.15 4.62
C ALA A 51 13.43 22.06 3.50
N GLN A 52 13.31 23.37 3.75
CA GLN A 52 12.87 24.35 2.74
C GLN A 52 13.76 24.35 1.49
N HIS A 53 15.08 24.21 1.65
CA HIS A 53 16.01 24.10 0.53
C HIS A 53 15.91 22.77 -0.23
N LEU A 54 15.52 21.69 0.43
CA LEU A 54 15.38 20.37 -0.20
C LEU A 54 14.06 20.21 -0.95
N LEU A 55 12.99 20.90 -0.54
CA LEU A 55 11.66 20.74 -1.16
C LEU A 55 11.68 20.89 -2.69
N PRO A 56 12.25 21.97 -3.28
CA PRO A 56 12.25 22.11 -4.75
C PRO A 56 13.00 21.00 -5.46
N LEU A 57 14.11 20.53 -4.89
CA LEU A 57 14.88 19.42 -5.46
C LEU A 57 14.09 18.12 -5.43
N ILE A 58 13.44 17.82 -4.30
CA ILE A 58 12.63 16.61 -4.16
C ILE A 58 11.47 16.64 -5.16
N HIS A 59 10.80 17.78 -5.31
CA HIS A 59 9.74 17.93 -6.30
C HIS A 59 10.24 17.67 -7.73
N HIS A 60 11.40 18.21 -8.09
CA HIS A 60 11.99 17.97 -9.41
C HIS A 60 12.33 16.49 -9.62
N SER A 61 13.02 15.85 -8.67
CA SER A 61 13.37 14.43 -8.77
C SER A 61 12.16 13.48 -8.80
N LEU A 62 11.06 13.84 -8.13
CA LEU A 62 9.81 13.08 -8.19
C LEU A 62 9.13 13.20 -9.55
N ALA A 63 9.18 14.39 -10.18
CA ALA A 63 8.63 14.61 -11.51
C ALA A 63 9.39 13.80 -12.58
N ASP A 64 10.71 13.72 -12.45
CA ASP A 64 11.57 12.97 -13.38
C ASP A 64 11.63 11.47 -13.07
N SER A 65 10.89 11.00 -12.05
CA SER A 65 10.89 9.60 -11.59
C SER A 65 12.28 9.06 -11.20
N GLU A 66 13.23 9.95 -10.85
CA GLU A 66 14.62 9.61 -10.50
C GLU A 66 14.82 9.30 -9.01
N PHE A 67 13.76 8.91 -8.31
CA PHE A 67 13.81 8.69 -6.87
C PHE A 67 14.39 7.31 -6.51
N PRO A 68 15.07 7.16 -5.36
CA PRO A 68 15.69 5.89 -5.02
C PRO A 68 14.69 4.74 -4.86
N THR A 69 15.16 3.53 -5.14
CA THR A 69 14.41 2.25 -5.08
C THR A 69 13.88 1.85 -3.70
N TRP A 70 14.16 2.62 -2.64
CA TRP A 70 13.62 2.35 -1.30
C TRP A 70 12.15 2.77 -1.13
N LEU A 71 11.61 3.58 -2.06
CA LEU A 71 10.18 3.83 -2.12
C LEU A 71 9.49 2.60 -2.72
N SER A 72 8.61 1.95 -1.94
CA SER A 72 7.77 0.84 -2.41
C SER A 72 6.56 1.33 -3.20
N VAL A 73 6.77 2.32 -4.06
CA VAL A 73 5.76 2.84 -5.00
C VAL A 73 6.32 2.82 -6.42
N PRO A 74 5.50 2.50 -7.43
CA PRO A 74 5.94 2.48 -8.81
C PRO A 74 6.23 3.90 -9.33
N ALA A 75 7.06 4.00 -10.38
CA ALA A 75 7.53 5.27 -10.91
C ALA A 75 6.40 6.26 -11.27
N HIS A 76 5.30 5.76 -11.87
CA HIS A 76 4.15 6.59 -12.24
C HIS A 76 3.39 7.20 -11.06
N VAL A 77 3.59 6.70 -9.83
CA VAL A 77 2.98 7.25 -8.61
C VAL A 77 3.80 8.41 -8.04
N LEU A 78 5.11 8.46 -8.31
CA LEU A 78 6.03 9.44 -7.74
C LEU A 78 5.62 10.90 -7.98
N PRO A 79 5.19 11.32 -9.20
CA PRO A 79 4.80 12.70 -9.46
C PRO A 79 3.55 13.15 -8.69
N HIS A 80 2.75 12.20 -8.18
CA HIS A 80 1.50 12.46 -7.49
C HIS A 80 1.66 12.50 -5.96
N LEU A 81 2.87 12.37 -5.44
CA LEU A 81 3.15 12.51 -4.01
C LEU A 81 3.10 13.99 -3.60
N GLN A 82 2.38 14.26 -2.51
CA GLN A 82 2.42 15.55 -1.85
C GLN A 82 3.64 15.61 -0.92
N VAL A 83 4.54 16.54 -1.20
CA VAL A 83 5.75 16.77 -0.39
C VAL A 83 5.55 17.97 0.52
N THR A 84 5.74 17.81 1.81
CA THR A 84 5.64 18.90 2.79
C THR A 84 6.78 18.85 3.80
N ALA A 85 7.22 20.00 4.31
CA ALA A 85 8.19 20.08 5.39
C ALA A 85 7.45 20.37 6.70
N GLY A 86 7.61 19.50 7.70
CA GLY A 86 7.15 19.76 9.05
C GLY A 86 8.07 20.72 9.81
N GLU A 87 7.57 21.33 10.88
CA GLU A 87 8.30 22.27 11.74
C GLU A 87 9.59 21.67 12.34
N THR A 88 9.60 20.35 12.55
CA THR A 88 10.76 19.60 13.08
C THR A 88 11.83 19.32 12.00
N GLY A 89 11.63 19.78 10.76
CA GLY A 89 12.44 19.42 9.61
C GLY A 89 12.23 17.98 9.12
N LEU A 90 11.16 17.32 9.54
CA LEU A 90 10.74 16.05 8.94
C LEU A 90 10.03 16.33 7.61
N ILE A 91 10.57 15.80 6.51
CA ILE A 91 9.92 15.88 5.20
C ILE A 91 8.89 14.77 5.10
N ARG A 92 7.66 15.09 4.75
CA ARG A 92 6.56 14.12 4.56
C ARG A 92 6.30 13.97 3.07
N LEU A 93 6.22 12.72 2.62
CA LEU A 93 5.84 12.31 1.28
C LEU A 93 4.51 11.57 1.41
N VAL A 94 3.40 12.28 1.24
CA VAL A 94 2.04 11.75 1.44
C VAL A 94 1.44 11.38 0.09
N LEU A 95 0.83 10.21 0.00
CA LEU A 95 0.10 9.79 -1.19
C LEU A 95 -1.21 10.58 -1.26
N THR A 96 -1.39 11.33 -2.36
CA THR A 96 -2.68 11.93 -2.72
C THR A 96 -3.65 10.86 -3.21
N ASP A 97 -4.92 11.21 -3.39
CA ASP A 97 -5.94 10.30 -3.95
C ASP A 97 -5.50 9.69 -5.30
N ILE A 98 -4.88 10.49 -6.17
CA ILE A 98 -4.33 10.04 -7.45
C ILE A 98 -3.19 9.05 -7.24
N ALA A 99 -2.28 9.33 -6.30
CA ALA A 99 -1.19 8.44 -5.96
C ALA A 99 -1.69 7.10 -5.38
N ILE A 100 -2.71 7.14 -4.52
CA ILE A 100 -3.35 5.94 -3.96
C ILE A 100 -3.99 5.12 -5.07
N ALA A 101 -4.74 5.75 -5.97
CA ALA A 101 -5.36 5.08 -7.11
C ALA A 101 -4.32 4.41 -8.02
N GLY A 102 -3.26 5.14 -8.41
CA GLY A 102 -2.18 4.60 -9.23
C GLY A 102 -1.40 3.47 -8.55
N TRP A 103 -1.29 3.51 -7.22
CA TRP A 103 -0.70 2.43 -6.43
C TRP A 103 -1.63 1.20 -6.37
N CYS A 104 -2.93 1.38 -6.09
CA CYS A 104 -3.91 0.30 -6.07
C CYS A 104 -3.97 -0.43 -7.42
N GLU A 105 -4.01 0.32 -8.52
CA GLU A 105 -4.01 -0.22 -9.88
C GLU A 105 -2.76 -1.06 -10.14
N TRP A 106 -1.59 -0.56 -9.73
CA TRP A 106 -0.34 -1.31 -9.87
C TRP A 106 -0.33 -2.61 -9.06
N VAL A 107 -0.77 -2.57 -7.80
CA VAL A 107 -0.83 -3.78 -6.96
C VAL A 107 -1.84 -4.78 -7.51
N LEU A 108 -2.91 -4.33 -8.17
CA LEU A 108 -3.94 -5.20 -8.73
C LEU A 108 -3.38 -6.15 -9.79
N GLN A 109 -2.31 -5.73 -10.46
CA GLN A 109 -1.59 -6.52 -11.46
C GLN A 109 -0.58 -7.50 -10.85
N ILE A 110 -0.35 -7.47 -9.53
CA ILE A 110 0.62 -8.34 -8.85
C ILE A 110 -0.06 -9.67 -8.43
N PRO A 111 0.44 -10.82 -8.93
CA PRO A 111 -0.07 -12.13 -8.53
C PRO A 111 0.15 -12.43 -7.04
N GLY A 112 -0.71 -13.26 -6.45
CA GLY A 112 -0.63 -13.62 -5.03
C GLY A 112 0.67 -14.31 -4.65
N GLU A 113 1.27 -15.11 -5.55
CA GLU A 113 2.52 -15.82 -5.32
C GLU A 113 3.71 -14.88 -5.11
N PHE A 114 3.64 -13.65 -5.63
CA PHE A 114 4.67 -12.65 -5.41
C PHE A 114 4.88 -12.38 -3.90
N PHE A 115 3.79 -12.46 -3.13
CA PHE A 115 3.80 -12.24 -1.68
C PHE A 115 4.15 -13.51 -0.88
N ALA A 116 4.22 -14.68 -1.52
CA ALA A 116 4.41 -16.01 -0.92
C ALA A 116 5.86 -16.35 -0.52
N LYS A 117 6.76 -15.35 -0.43
CA LYS A 117 8.18 -15.59 -0.12
C LYS A 117 8.32 -16.32 1.23
N PRO A 118 8.91 -17.53 1.24
CA PRO A 118 8.97 -18.35 2.45
C PRO A 118 9.85 -17.70 3.51
N VAL A 119 9.48 -17.97 4.75
CA VAL A 119 10.12 -17.43 5.95
C VAL A 119 10.70 -18.60 6.71
N PRO A 120 11.93 -18.51 7.23
CA PRO A 120 12.44 -19.54 8.12
C PRO A 120 11.47 -19.72 9.29
N ALA A 121 10.80 -20.87 9.31
CA ALA A 121 9.76 -21.22 10.27
C ALA A 121 10.38 -21.28 11.68
N LYS A 122 9.97 -20.37 12.55
CA LYS A 122 10.36 -20.34 13.97
C LYS A 122 9.22 -19.89 14.89
N GLY A 123 7.98 -20.24 14.57
CA GLY A 123 6.84 -19.94 15.46
C GLY A 123 5.61 -20.76 15.13
N GLU A 124 4.86 -21.09 16.18
CA GLU A 124 3.52 -21.68 16.09
C GLU A 124 2.49 -20.56 16.06
N LEU A 125 1.48 -20.69 15.20
CA LEU A 125 0.32 -19.81 15.16
C LEU A 125 -0.77 -20.39 16.07
N SER A 126 -1.53 -19.54 16.77
CA SER A 126 -2.70 -20.06 17.50
C SER A 126 -3.74 -20.56 16.49
N PRO A 127 -4.42 -21.69 16.75
CA PRO A 127 -5.46 -22.22 15.85
C PRO A 127 -6.58 -21.21 15.56
N THR A 128 -6.89 -20.37 16.55
CA THR A 128 -7.88 -19.28 16.42
C THR A 128 -7.46 -18.20 15.42
N LEU A 129 -6.18 -17.86 15.38
CA LEU A 129 -5.66 -16.88 14.44
C LEU A 129 -5.54 -17.50 13.05
N GLU A 130 -5.03 -18.74 12.97
CA GLU A 130 -4.98 -19.49 11.70
C GLU A 130 -6.34 -19.53 11.01
N PHE A 131 -7.37 -19.99 11.72
CA PHE A 131 -8.73 -20.05 11.20
C PHE A 131 -9.23 -18.66 10.75
N ARG A 132 -8.96 -17.61 11.53
CA ARG A 132 -9.35 -16.24 11.16
C ARG A 132 -8.71 -15.79 9.85
N LEU A 133 -7.43 -16.08 9.65
CA LEU A 133 -6.71 -15.71 8.43
C LEU A 133 -7.27 -16.47 7.23
N GLN A 134 -7.42 -17.79 7.36
CA GLN A 134 -7.99 -18.64 6.31
C GLN A 134 -9.42 -18.21 5.97
N HIS A 135 -10.27 -17.97 6.97
CA HIS A 135 -11.65 -17.51 6.77
C HIS A 135 -11.70 -16.17 6.06
N SER A 136 -10.80 -15.24 6.41
CA SER A 136 -10.75 -13.92 5.75
C SER A 136 -10.39 -14.06 4.27
N HIS A 137 -9.44 -14.93 3.95
CA HIS A 137 -9.08 -15.27 2.57
C HIS A 137 -10.25 -15.94 1.82
N ALA A 138 -10.79 -17.04 2.36
CA ALA A 138 -11.91 -17.78 1.76
C ALA A 138 -13.15 -16.89 1.54
N ARG A 139 -13.40 -15.95 2.47
CA ARG A 139 -14.49 -14.98 2.32
C ARG A 139 -14.23 -14.02 1.15
N CYS A 140 -13.01 -13.52 0.96
CA CYS A 140 -12.69 -12.72 -0.22
C CYS A 140 -12.96 -13.52 -1.50
N CYS A 141 -12.46 -14.76 -1.57
CA CYS A 141 -12.67 -15.66 -2.70
C CYS A 141 -14.17 -15.86 -3.00
N SER A 142 -14.97 -16.14 -1.97
CA SER A 142 -16.41 -16.35 -2.09
C SER A 142 -17.15 -15.11 -2.61
N LEU A 143 -16.78 -13.91 -2.16
CA LEU A 143 -17.39 -12.64 -2.59
C LEU A 143 -17.06 -12.33 -4.05
N LEU A 144 -15.81 -12.56 -4.46
CA LEU A 144 -15.35 -12.39 -5.84
C LEU A 144 -16.03 -13.39 -6.77
N HIS A 145 -16.14 -14.65 -6.35
CA HIS A 145 -16.86 -15.69 -7.09
C HIS A 145 -18.34 -15.33 -7.27
N LEU A 146 -19.00 -14.84 -6.22
CA LEU A 146 -20.39 -14.37 -6.29
C LEU A 146 -20.53 -13.19 -7.26
N ALA A 147 -19.62 -12.21 -7.20
CA ALA A 147 -19.64 -11.06 -8.10
C ALA A 147 -19.46 -11.47 -9.58
N GLN A 148 -18.62 -12.46 -9.87
CA GLN A 148 -18.49 -13.03 -11.21
C GLN A 148 -19.77 -13.76 -11.64
N ARG A 149 -20.33 -14.61 -10.79
CA ARG A 149 -21.58 -15.34 -11.09
C ARG A 149 -22.76 -14.42 -11.36
N GLU A 150 -22.83 -13.27 -10.69
CA GLU A 150 -23.87 -12.27 -10.88
C GLU A 150 -23.53 -11.26 -12.00
N GLY A 151 -22.47 -11.48 -12.76
CA GLY A 151 -22.09 -10.65 -13.91
C GLY A 151 -21.59 -9.25 -13.55
N ARG A 152 -21.23 -9.01 -12.29
CA ARG A 152 -20.65 -7.72 -11.85
C ARG A 152 -19.15 -7.61 -12.13
N LEU A 153 -18.48 -8.76 -12.16
CA LEU A 153 -17.12 -8.91 -12.67
C LEU A 153 -17.19 -9.77 -13.92
N LEU A 154 -16.71 -9.22 -15.03
CA LEU A 154 -16.79 -9.92 -16.32
C LEU A 154 -15.76 -11.03 -16.42
N ASN A 155 -14.55 -10.83 -15.89
CA ASN A 155 -13.48 -11.83 -15.95
C ASN A 155 -12.59 -11.79 -14.70
N LEU A 156 -12.60 -12.86 -13.92
CA LEU A 156 -11.48 -13.23 -13.04
C LEU A 156 -10.81 -14.47 -13.61
N GLN A 157 -9.49 -14.50 -13.59
CA GLN A 157 -8.74 -15.72 -13.83
C GLN A 157 -8.62 -16.49 -12.52
N THR A 158 -9.00 -17.76 -12.53
CA THR A 158 -8.77 -18.63 -11.39
C THR A 158 -7.30 -19.07 -11.40
N ALA A 159 -6.55 -18.65 -10.39
CA ALA A 159 -5.25 -19.20 -10.07
C ALA A 159 -5.40 -20.28 -8.98
N THR A 160 -4.32 -20.99 -8.64
CA THR A 160 -4.36 -22.02 -7.59
C THR A 160 -4.61 -21.41 -6.21
N GLY A 161 -5.87 -21.37 -5.81
CA GLY A 161 -6.33 -20.94 -4.49
C GLY A 161 -6.82 -19.49 -4.39
N TYR A 162 -6.75 -18.69 -5.46
CA TYR A 162 -7.20 -17.28 -5.43
C TYR A 162 -7.61 -16.78 -6.83
N TYR A 163 -8.33 -15.65 -6.89
CA TYR A 163 -8.78 -15.01 -8.13
C TYR A 163 -7.87 -13.83 -8.54
N GLN A 164 -7.47 -13.78 -9.81
CA GLN A 164 -6.72 -12.67 -10.37
C GLN A 164 -7.63 -11.73 -11.17
N TRP A 165 -7.43 -10.43 -10.99
CA TRP A 165 -8.12 -9.40 -11.80
C TRP A 165 -7.60 -9.45 -13.24
N VAL A 166 -8.51 -9.55 -14.20
CA VAL A 166 -8.15 -9.51 -15.62
C VAL A 166 -8.46 -8.12 -16.16
N GLU A 167 -7.47 -7.51 -16.81
CA GLU A 167 -7.43 -6.13 -17.33
C GLU A 167 -8.61 -5.73 -18.26
N SER A 168 -9.49 -6.66 -18.61
CA SER A 168 -10.71 -6.41 -19.38
C SER A 168 -11.71 -5.44 -18.74
N GLN A 169 -11.56 -5.11 -17.45
CA GLN A 169 -12.38 -4.11 -16.77
C GLN A 169 -11.50 -3.09 -16.03
N PRO A 170 -11.30 -1.87 -16.59
CA PRO A 170 -10.57 -0.83 -15.89
C PRO A 170 -11.35 -0.40 -14.65
N VAL A 171 -10.64 -0.32 -13.51
CA VAL A 171 -11.24 0.10 -12.26
C VAL A 171 -11.24 1.62 -12.19
N ALA A 172 -12.43 2.21 -12.06
CA ALA A 172 -12.55 3.63 -11.76
C ALA A 172 -12.24 3.85 -10.27
N TRP A 173 -10.97 4.08 -9.91
CA TRP A 173 -10.58 4.39 -8.53
C TRP A 173 -10.94 5.81 -8.11
N LEU A 174 -11.01 6.74 -9.07
CA LEU A 174 -11.23 8.16 -8.88
C LEU A 174 -12.60 8.60 -9.44
N ASP A 175 -13.17 9.63 -8.83
CA ASP A 175 -14.29 10.37 -9.41
C ASP A 175 -13.84 11.38 -10.48
N PRO A 176 -14.76 12.06 -11.18
CA PRO A 176 -14.40 13.10 -12.16
C PRO A 176 -13.61 14.27 -11.57
N ALA A 177 -13.68 14.50 -10.25
CA ALA A 177 -12.92 15.54 -9.54
C ALA A 177 -11.53 15.06 -9.06
N GLN A 178 -11.09 13.87 -9.47
CA GLN A 178 -9.82 13.23 -9.07
C GLN A 178 -9.75 12.89 -7.58
N ILE A 179 -10.90 12.69 -6.96
CA ILE A 179 -11.03 12.28 -5.56
C ILE A 179 -11.23 10.76 -5.51
N LEU A 180 -10.60 10.10 -4.55
CA LEU A 180 -10.71 8.64 -4.39
C LEU A 180 -12.17 8.25 -4.12
N LEU A 181 -12.71 7.27 -4.87
CA LEU A 181 -14.09 6.79 -4.67
C LEU A 181 -14.27 6.08 -3.32
N LEU A 182 -13.24 5.40 -2.86
CA LEU A 182 -13.25 4.58 -1.65
C LEU A 182 -12.91 5.44 -0.42
N GLN A 183 -13.89 6.23 0.03
CA GLN A 183 -13.72 7.19 1.12
C GLN A 183 -14.17 6.70 2.49
N HIS A 184 -14.84 5.55 2.57
CA HIS A 184 -15.36 5.07 3.84
C HIS A 184 -14.18 4.78 4.80
N PRO A 185 -14.31 5.06 6.12
CA PRO A 185 -13.23 4.84 7.07
C PRO A 185 -12.66 3.41 7.06
N SER A 186 -13.50 2.39 6.83
CA SER A 186 -13.04 1.00 6.74
C SER A 186 -12.32 0.68 5.41
N GLU A 187 -12.69 1.35 4.31
CA GLU A 187 -12.02 1.21 3.00
C GLU A 187 -10.62 1.83 3.06
N THR A 188 -10.55 3.08 3.52
CA THR A 188 -9.29 3.83 3.67
C THR A 188 -8.35 3.12 4.65
N GLN A 189 -8.89 2.56 5.74
CA GLN A 189 -8.13 1.73 6.67
C GLN A 189 -7.55 0.47 6.02
N LEU A 190 -8.34 -0.23 5.20
CA LEU A 190 -7.89 -1.43 4.49
C LEU A 190 -6.77 -1.11 3.50
N ILE A 191 -6.92 -0.05 2.70
CA ILE A 191 -5.89 0.46 1.79
C ILE A 191 -4.60 0.76 2.55
N ARG A 192 -4.69 1.45 3.70
CA ARG A 192 -3.52 1.77 4.53
C ARG A 192 -2.80 0.53 5.05
N VAL A 193 -3.55 -0.47 5.52
CA VAL A 193 -2.96 -1.73 6.02
C VAL A 193 -2.30 -2.51 4.89
N LEU A 194 -2.92 -2.56 3.71
CA LEU A 194 -2.33 -3.15 2.51
C LEU A 194 -1.02 -2.45 2.13
N PHE A 195 -1.03 -1.12 2.07
CA PHE A 195 0.15 -0.31 1.74
C PHE A 195 1.31 -0.58 2.71
N HIS A 196 1.05 -0.48 4.01
CA HIS A 196 2.06 -0.75 5.03
C HIS A 196 2.54 -2.20 5.01
N GLY A 197 1.64 -3.15 4.77
CA GLY A 197 1.97 -4.57 4.65
C GLY A 197 2.90 -4.83 3.49
N ILE A 198 2.52 -4.42 2.28
CA ILE A 198 3.31 -4.63 1.06
C ILE A 198 4.68 -3.96 1.18
N HIS A 199 4.75 -2.73 1.68
CA HIS A 199 6.04 -2.05 1.91
C HIS A 199 6.93 -2.85 2.87
N SER A 200 6.37 -3.34 3.98
CA SER A 200 7.12 -4.17 4.94
C SER A 200 7.61 -5.48 4.32
N TRP A 201 6.86 -6.05 3.36
CA TRP A 201 7.23 -7.25 2.61
C TRP A 201 8.37 -7.03 1.61
N GLN A 202 8.41 -5.84 1.00
CA GLN A 202 9.40 -5.45 -0.01
C GLN A 202 10.68 -4.87 0.60
N ALA A 203 10.68 -4.57 1.89
CA ALA A 203 11.86 -4.08 2.58
C ALA A 203 13.05 -5.03 2.41
N SER A 204 14.25 -4.46 2.20
CA SER A 204 15.48 -5.23 1.95
C SER A 204 15.92 -6.08 3.14
N ALA A 205 15.43 -5.78 4.35
CA ALA A 205 15.70 -6.56 5.54
C ALA A 205 14.64 -7.66 5.71
N PRO A 206 15.04 -8.91 6.02
CA PRO A 206 14.09 -9.99 6.24
C PRO A 206 13.21 -9.70 7.47
N ILE A 207 11.89 -9.66 7.27
CA ILE A 207 10.92 -9.55 8.36
C ILE A 207 10.77 -10.88 9.11
N THR A 208 10.60 -10.79 10.42
CA THR A 208 10.46 -11.97 11.29
C THR A 208 9.09 -12.65 11.11
N PHE A 209 8.99 -13.92 11.54
CA PHE A 209 7.71 -14.64 11.59
C PHE A 209 6.63 -13.84 12.34
N GLN A 210 6.94 -13.33 13.53
CA GLN A 210 6.00 -12.54 14.34
C GLN A 210 5.55 -11.25 13.65
N GLN A 211 6.44 -10.58 12.90
CA GLN A 211 6.09 -9.38 12.14
C GLN A 211 5.10 -9.71 11.02
N ARG A 212 5.28 -10.84 10.33
CA ARG A 212 4.33 -11.30 9.30
C ARG A 212 3.00 -11.68 9.87
N VAL A 213 2.99 -12.41 10.99
CA VAL A 213 1.75 -12.73 11.72
C VAL A 213 1.01 -11.46 12.10
N LYS A 214 1.71 -10.44 12.60
CA LYS A 214 1.09 -9.15 12.94
C LYS A 214 0.47 -8.45 11.73
N ILE A 215 1.14 -8.49 10.58
CA ILE A 215 0.59 -7.90 9.36
C ILE A 215 -0.61 -8.72 8.86
N ALA A 216 -0.53 -10.05 8.90
CA ALA A 216 -1.62 -10.96 8.55
C ALA A 216 -2.88 -10.66 9.39
N ASP A 217 -2.72 -10.59 10.71
CA ASP A 217 -3.82 -10.30 11.64
C ASP A 217 -4.37 -8.89 11.43
N SER A 218 -3.51 -7.90 11.20
CA SER A 218 -3.93 -6.53 10.88
C SER A 218 -4.74 -6.48 9.59
N LEU A 219 -4.33 -7.22 8.56
CA LEU A 219 -5.01 -7.28 7.27
C LEU A 219 -6.35 -7.99 7.38
N ALA A 220 -6.39 -9.16 8.03
CA ALA A 220 -7.64 -9.89 8.28
C ALA A 220 -8.63 -9.06 9.10
N THR A 221 -8.16 -8.35 10.12
CA THR A 221 -9.00 -7.46 10.93
C THR A 221 -9.53 -6.27 10.12
N ALA A 222 -8.67 -5.62 9.33
CA ALA A 222 -9.08 -4.51 8.47
C ALA A 222 -10.11 -4.96 7.43
N PHE A 223 -9.90 -6.12 6.82
CA PHE A 223 -10.84 -6.74 5.89
C PHE A 223 -12.19 -7.04 6.55
N GLN A 224 -12.21 -7.64 7.74
CA GLN A 224 -13.46 -7.98 8.43
C GLN A 224 -14.29 -6.72 8.77
N ASN A 225 -13.62 -5.64 9.19
CA ASN A 225 -14.28 -4.35 9.40
C ASN A 225 -14.82 -3.78 8.08
N PHE A 226 -14.03 -3.82 7.00
CA PHE A 226 -14.48 -3.42 5.67
C PHE A 226 -15.72 -4.22 5.23
N HIS A 227 -15.69 -5.54 5.29
CA HIS A 227 -16.79 -6.41 4.88
C HIS A 227 -18.05 -6.20 5.74
N ARG A 228 -17.90 -5.96 7.05
CA ARG A 228 -19.02 -5.65 7.94
C ARG A 228 -19.66 -4.31 7.58
N ASP A 229 -18.84 -3.29 7.37
CA ASP A 229 -19.31 -1.91 7.25
C ASP A 229 -19.74 -1.57 5.80
N ARG A 230 -19.31 -2.35 4.81
CA ARG A 230 -19.54 -2.11 3.36
C ARG A 230 -20.15 -3.34 2.67
N PRO A 231 -21.47 -3.51 2.73
CA PRO A 231 -22.15 -4.54 1.97
C PRO A 231 -22.05 -4.22 0.46
N LEU A 232 -21.43 -5.11 -0.31
CA LEU A 232 -21.10 -4.83 -1.72
C LEU A 232 -22.34 -4.78 -2.62
N TRP A 233 -23.49 -5.30 -2.20
CA TRP A 233 -24.68 -5.52 -3.06
C TRP A 233 -25.75 -4.43 -2.97
N VAL A 234 -25.42 -3.28 -2.40
CA VAL A 234 -26.40 -2.23 -2.13
C VAL A 234 -26.32 -1.17 -3.24
N ASN A 235 -27.35 -1.13 -4.10
CA ASN A 235 -27.74 -0.07 -5.05
C ASN A 235 -27.49 -0.31 -6.55
N CYS A 236 -28.40 0.24 -7.37
CA CYS A 236 -28.42 0.12 -8.84
C CYS A 236 -28.00 1.39 -9.59
N SER A 237 -27.51 2.44 -8.92
CA SER A 237 -27.09 3.66 -9.61
C SER A 237 -25.75 3.47 -10.31
N ALA A 238 -25.51 4.19 -11.42
CA ALA A 238 -24.24 4.11 -12.15
C ALA A 238 -23.02 4.48 -11.27
N GLN A 239 -23.18 5.44 -10.35
CA GLN A 239 -22.13 5.79 -9.39
C GLN A 239 -21.89 4.68 -8.36
N ALA A 240 -22.96 4.05 -7.87
CA ALA A 240 -22.84 2.92 -6.95
C ALA A 240 -22.13 1.73 -7.61
N GLN A 241 -22.38 1.49 -8.90
CA GLN A 241 -21.68 0.45 -9.67
C GLN A 241 -20.18 0.71 -9.76
N LYS A 242 -19.75 1.97 -9.98
CA LYS A 242 -18.32 2.32 -10.00
C LYS A 242 -17.66 2.08 -8.64
N ILE A 243 -18.32 2.52 -7.56
CA ILE A 243 -17.84 2.30 -6.19
C ILE A 243 -17.74 0.81 -5.90
N GLN A 244 -18.77 0.04 -6.27
CA GLN A 244 -18.80 -1.41 -6.09
C GLN A 244 -17.66 -2.09 -6.85
N LEU A 245 -17.38 -1.68 -8.09
CA LEU A 245 -16.25 -2.21 -8.86
C LEU A 245 -14.92 -1.92 -8.18
N ALA A 246 -14.71 -0.70 -7.67
CA ALA A 246 -13.52 -0.35 -6.91
C ALA A 246 -13.40 -1.15 -5.59
N GLN A 247 -14.52 -1.42 -4.91
CA GLN A 247 -14.55 -2.26 -3.72
C GLN A 247 -14.20 -3.73 -4.04
N LEU A 248 -14.69 -4.24 -5.17
CA LEU A 248 -14.34 -5.59 -5.65
C LEU A 248 -12.86 -5.68 -6.03
N ALA A 249 -12.31 -4.65 -6.67
CA ALA A 249 -10.87 -4.58 -6.92
C ALA A 249 -10.07 -4.57 -5.61
N LEU A 250 -10.51 -3.80 -4.59
CA LEU A 250 -9.90 -3.80 -3.26
C LEU A 250 -9.98 -5.18 -2.57
N LEU A 251 -11.07 -5.94 -2.77
CA LEU A 251 -11.16 -7.33 -2.33
C LEU A 251 -10.12 -8.22 -3.02
N THR A 252 -9.93 -8.07 -4.32
CA THR A 252 -8.91 -8.83 -5.07
C THR A 252 -7.51 -8.52 -4.55
N LEU A 253 -7.17 -7.25 -4.31
CA LEU A 253 -5.92 -6.85 -3.66
C LEU A 253 -5.75 -7.55 -2.30
N THR A 254 -6.80 -7.52 -1.49
CA THR A 254 -6.80 -8.10 -0.14
C THR A 254 -6.59 -9.60 -0.17
N GLN A 255 -7.29 -10.31 -1.04
CA GLN A 255 -7.16 -11.75 -1.24
C GLN A 255 -5.74 -12.11 -1.67
N ASN A 256 -5.17 -11.42 -2.66
CA ASN A 256 -3.83 -11.73 -3.19
C ASN A 256 -2.75 -11.58 -2.11
N VAL A 257 -2.84 -10.52 -1.31
CA VAL A 257 -1.92 -10.31 -0.20
C VAL A 257 -2.14 -11.37 0.89
N LEU A 258 -3.38 -11.66 1.28
CA LEU A 258 -3.69 -12.71 2.26
C LEU A 258 -3.18 -14.09 1.80
N TYR A 259 -3.38 -14.43 0.53
CA TYR A 259 -2.88 -15.67 -0.06
C TYR A 259 -1.36 -15.79 0.15
N GLY A 260 -0.58 -14.81 -0.32
CA GLY A 260 0.86 -14.90 -0.19
C GLY A 260 1.34 -14.79 1.26
N VAL A 261 0.63 -14.08 2.14
CA VAL A 261 0.94 -14.08 3.57
C VAL A 261 0.75 -15.48 4.16
N LEU A 262 -0.38 -16.14 3.90
CA LEU A 262 -0.67 -17.50 4.37
C LEU A 262 0.36 -18.50 3.83
N SER A 263 0.65 -18.44 2.54
CA SER A 263 1.69 -19.28 1.91
C SER A 263 3.08 -19.04 2.53
N SER A 264 3.43 -17.78 2.82
CA SER A 264 4.71 -17.45 3.46
C SER A 264 4.85 -17.99 4.88
N LEU A 265 3.71 -18.24 5.56
CA LEU A 265 3.62 -18.83 6.89
C LEU A 265 3.45 -20.36 6.84
N ALA A 266 3.50 -20.97 5.65
CA ALA A 266 3.21 -22.39 5.41
C ALA A 266 1.80 -22.83 5.87
N ILE A 267 0.84 -21.91 5.82
CA ILE A 267 -0.57 -22.16 6.13
C ILE A 267 -1.34 -22.28 4.82
N ALA A 268 -2.29 -23.22 4.75
CA ALA A 268 -3.16 -23.35 3.59
C ALA A 268 -4.00 -22.08 3.39
N ALA A 269 -4.16 -21.64 2.14
CA ALA A 269 -5.04 -20.55 1.75
C ALA A 269 -6.26 -21.11 0.99
N PRO A 270 -7.24 -21.68 1.69
CA PRO A 270 -8.39 -22.30 1.05
C PRO A 270 -9.27 -21.25 0.38
N ALA A 271 -9.81 -21.58 -0.80
CA ALA A 271 -10.78 -20.73 -1.48
C ALA A 271 -12.16 -20.76 -0.79
N GLU A 272 -12.46 -21.83 -0.07
CA GLU A 272 -13.73 -22.07 0.63
C GLU A 272 -13.44 -22.76 1.98
N LEU A 273 -14.20 -22.40 3.03
CA LEU A 273 -14.10 -22.93 4.39
C LEU A 273 -15.47 -23.21 4.98
#